data_AF-A0A7C1QIZ0-F1
#
_entry.id   AF-A0A7C1QIZ0-F1
#
_cell.length_a   1.000
_cell.length_b   1.000
_cell.length_c   1.000
_cell.angle_alpha   90.00
_cell.angle_beta   90.00
_cell.angle_gamma   90.00
#
_symmetry.space_group_name_H-M   'P 1'
#
loop_
_entity.id
_entity.type
_entity.pdbx_description
1 polymer ?
#
loop_
_entity_poly.entity_id
_entity_poly.type
_entity_poly.pdbx_seq_one_letter_code
_entity_poly.pdbx_strand_id
1 'polypeptide(L)'
;MRLRDLIACLFDGYGIPRKVFFRVDAGRIKGLSFGHLARCNILSKTLKKYWNTETIFIMQNYTDGVKHADVLGETVTLVNDSRLNWLENLSDAIIFDLPNGLGVDELAIAKEKGLWAIVLDDTNNNVPWANVVLNSSILAQSMGYPKEARLLLGPEYFILDERFETARRKKIKADNLFPLQLQVRLHQDH
;
A
#
# COMPACT_ATOMS: atom_id res chain seq x y z
N MET A 1 6.98 11.25 5.52
CA MET A 1 5.79 12.10 5.74
C MET A 1 5.14 11.67 7.06
N ARG A 2 4.32 12.48 7.74
CA ARG A 2 3.51 11.96 8.87
C ARG A 2 2.32 11.19 8.32
N LEU A 3 1.82 10.17 9.03
CA LEU A 3 0.67 9.36 8.56
C LEU A 3 -0.58 10.20 8.27
N ARG A 4 -0.86 11.22 9.09
CA ARG A 4 -1.99 12.13 8.85
C ARG A 4 -1.88 12.86 7.51
N ASP A 5 -0.69 13.29 7.14
CA ASP A 5 -0.46 14.01 5.89
C ASP A 5 -0.52 13.04 4.70
N LEU A 6 -0.07 11.79 4.90
CA LEU A 6 -0.17 10.75 3.89
C LEU A 6 -1.63 10.41 3.57
N ILE A 7 -2.48 10.20 4.57
CA ILE A 7 -3.91 9.95 4.31
C ILE A 7 -4.55 11.14 3.59
N ALA A 8 -4.19 12.38 3.93
CA ALA A 8 -4.69 13.55 3.20
C ALA A 8 -4.27 13.53 1.72
N CYS A 9 -3.04 13.11 1.42
CA CYS A 9 -2.58 12.95 0.03
C CYS A 9 -3.33 11.82 -0.72
N LEU A 10 -3.61 10.71 -0.04
CA LEU A 10 -4.32 9.56 -0.61
C LEU A 10 -5.78 9.88 -1.01
N PHE A 11 -6.39 10.87 -0.37
CA PHE A 11 -7.80 11.25 -0.59
C PHE A 11 -7.99 12.69 -1.10
N ASP A 12 -6.91 13.31 -1.57
CA ASP A 12 -6.99 14.63 -2.19
C ASP A 12 -7.79 14.59 -3.50
N GLY A 13 -8.70 15.54 -3.67
CA GLY A 13 -9.70 15.53 -4.74
C GLY A 13 -10.96 14.71 -4.44
N TYR A 14 -10.96 13.89 -3.38
CA TYR A 14 -12.12 13.12 -2.95
C TYR A 14 -12.77 13.67 -1.67
N GLY A 15 -11.94 14.00 -0.66
CA GLY A 15 -12.40 14.45 0.65
C GLY A 15 -12.30 13.34 1.71
N ILE A 16 -13.09 13.44 2.78
CA ILE A 16 -13.04 12.48 3.88
C ILE A 16 -14.01 11.31 3.58
N PRO A 17 -13.54 10.07 3.36
CA PRO A 17 -14.40 8.91 3.17
C PRO A 17 -15.20 8.61 4.43
N ARG A 18 -16.47 8.20 4.26
CA ARG A 18 -17.25 7.61 5.35
C ARG A 18 -16.80 6.18 5.61
N LYS A 19 -16.48 5.44 4.55
CA LYS A 19 -16.06 4.03 4.59
C LYS A 19 -14.90 3.77 3.63
N VAL A 20 -13.92 2.99 4.09
CA VAL A 20 -12.79 2.54 3.25
C VAL A 20 -12.69 1.03 3.30
N PHE A 21 -12.67 0.43 2.12
CA PHE A 21 -12.45 -1.01 1.95
C PHE A 21 -10.98 -1.28 1.66
N PHE A 22 -10.40 -2.28 2.31
CA PHE A 22 -9.04 -2.74 2.05
C PHE A 22 -9.09 -4.09 1.34
N ARG A 23 -8.82 -4.13 0.04
CA ARG A 23 -8.61 -5.40 -0.66
C ARG A 23 -7.16 -5.81 -0.44
N VAL A 24 -6.96 -6.70 0.54
CA VAL A 24 -5.64 -7.13 0.98
C VAL A 24 -5.66 -8.61 1.32
N ASP A 25 -4.60 -9.32 0.95
CA ASP A 25 -4.41 -10.71 1.34
C ASP A 25 -3.17 -10.84 2.22
N ALA A 26 -3.22 -11.77 3.16
CA ALA A 26 -2.08 -12.15 4.01
C ALA A 26 -2.20 -13.62 4.43
N GLY A 27 -1.09 -14.22 4.84
CA GLY A 27 -1.07 -15.61 5.29
C GLY A 27 0.28 -16.28 5.11
N ARG A 28 0.45 -17.46 5.71
CA ARG A 28 1.67 -18.27 5.59
C ARG A 28 1.65 -19.11 4.32
N ILE A 29 1.56 -18.43 3.17
CA ILE A 29 1.51 -19.05 1.85
C ILE A 29 2.71 -18.53 1.04
N LYS A 30 3.29 -19.38 0.19
CA LYS A 30 4.43 -18.98 -0.66
C LYS A 30 4.04 -17.77 -1.53
N GLY A 31 4.83 -16.71 -1.44
CA GLY A 31 4.58 -15.44 -2.17
C GLY A 31 3.64 -14.48 -1.45
N LEU A 32 3.12 -14.84 -0.27
CA LEU A 32 2.29 -13.99 0.57
C LEU A 32 3.01 -13.69 1.89
N SER A 33 2.83 -12.48 2.40
CA SER A 33 3.38 -12.08 3.70
C SER A 33 2.37 -11.27 4.50
N PHE A 34 2.65 -11.04 5.78
CA PHE A 34 1.83 -10.17 6.63
C PHE A 34 2.15 -8.68 6.46
N GLY A 35 3.14 -8.31 5.62
CA GLY A 35 3.55 -6.92 5.43
C GLY A 35 2.42 -6.03 4.90
N HIS A 36 1.68 -6.52 3.91
CA HIS A 36 0.52 -5.85 3.32
C HIS A 36 -0.57 -5.59 4.37
N LEU A 37 -0.99 -6.63 5.07
CA LEU A 37 -1.96 -6.52 6.17
C LEU A 37 -1.50 -5.56 7.26
N ALA A 38 -0.22 -5.58 7.64
CA ALA A 38 0.33 -4.68 8.64
C ALA A 38 0.26 -3.20 8.21
N ARG A 39 0.63 -2.87 6.97
CA ARG A 39 0.55 -1.48 6.48
C ARG A 39 -0.89 -1.02 6.26
N CYS A 40 -1.78 -1.89 5.78
CA CYS A 40 -3.20 -1.59 5.70
C CYS A 40 -3.82 -1.34 7.09
N ASN A 41 -3.44 -2.10 8.12
CA ASN A 41 -3.86 -1.85 9.50
C ASN A 41 -3.39 -0.49 10.00
N ILE A 42 -2.14 -0.10 9.72
CA ILE A 42 -1.64 1.23 10.08
C ILE A 42 -2.55 2.31 9.45
N LEU A 43 -2.84 2.21 8.15
CA LEU A 43 -3.74 3.15 7.46
C LEU A 43 -5.16 3.12 8.06
N SER A 44 -5.71 1.93 8.33
CA SER A 44 -7.03 1.73 8.93
C SER A 44 -7.15 2.45 10.28
N LYS A 45 -6.17 2.26 11.18
CA LYS A 45 -6.10 2.94 12.47
C LYS A 45 -6.01 4.46 12.30
N THR A 46 -5.20 4.93 11.37
CA THR A 46 -5.07 6.37 11.08
C THR A 46 -6.39 6.96 10.59
N LEU A 47 -7.08 6.30 9.66
CA LEU A 47 -8.39 6.73 9.15
C LEU A 47 -9.44 6.79 10.26
N LYS A 48 -9.56 5.73 11.08
CA LYS A 48 -10.47 5.70 12.24
C LYS A 48 -10.15 6.83 13.23
N LYS A 49 -8.87 7.02 13.56
CA LYS A 49 -8.41 8.01 14.55
C LYS A 49 -8.65 9.45 14.12
N TYR A 50 -8.30 9.80 12.88
CA TYR A 50 -8.30 11.19 12.44
C TYR A 50 -9.59 11.62 11.75
N TRP A 51 -10.31 10.69 11.14
CA TRP A 51 -11.50 10.99 10.32
C TRP A 51 -12.76 10.25 10.75
N ASN A 52 -12.68 9.36 11.76
CA ASN A 52 -13.81 8.53 12.19
C ASN A 52 -14.40 7.70 11.02
N THR A 53 -13.54 7.32 10.08
CA THR A 53 -13.90 6.51 8.91
C THR A 53 -14.06 5.05 9.30
N GLU A 54 -15.13 4.40 8.85
CA GLU A 54 -15.31 2.96 8.98
C GLU A 54 -14.36 2.21 8.05
N THR A 55 -13.78 1.09 8.48
CA THR A 55 -12.91 0.28 7.62
C THR A 55 -13.33 -1.18 7.61
N ILE A 56 -13.20 -1.82 6.44
CA ILE A 56 -13.51 -3.23 6.22
C ILE A 56 -12.40 -3.86 5.39
N PHE A 57 -11.88 -4.99 5.82
CA PHE A 57 -10.86 -5.76 5.13
C PHE A 57 -11.53 -6.84 4.29
N ILE A 58 -11.22 -6.86 3.00
CA ILE A 58 -11.72 -7.81 2.03
C ILE A 58 -10.58 -8.77 1.69
N MET A 59 -10.69 -10.00 2.19
CA MET A 59 -9.60 -10.97 2.19
C MET A 59 -10.03 -12.28 1.55
N GLN A 60 -9.10 -12.95 0.87
CA GLN A 60 -9.25 -14.38 0.58
C GLN A 60 -9.27 -15.16 1.90
N ASN A 61 -9.90 -16.34 1.89
CA ASN A 61 -10.01 -17.20 3.07
C ASN A 61 -8.69 -17.95 3.39
N TYR A 62 -7.59 -17.21 3.46
CA TYR A 62 -6.33 -17.69 4.00
C TYR A 62 -6.40 -17.62 5.52
N THR A 63 -6.67 -18.76 6.15
CA THR A 63 -7.01 -18.85 7.58
C THR A 63 -6.04 -18.08 8.49
N ASP A 64 -4.74 -18.15 8.24
CA ASP A 64 -3.74 -17.43 9.04
C ASP A 64 -3.83 -15.90 8.87
N GLY A 65 -4.11 -15.42 7.64
CA GLY A 65 -4.30 -13.99 7.36
C GLY A 65 -5.54 -13.43 8.04
N VAL A 66 -6.67 -14.13 7.88
CA VAL A 66 -7.95 -13.75 8.48
C VAL A 66 -7.86 -13.73 10.01
N LYS A 67 -7.27 -14.77 10.62
CA LYS A 67 -7.02 -14.79 12.07
C LYS A 67 -6.12 -13.64 12.51
N HIS A 68 -5.12 -13.28 11.72
CA HIS A 68 -4.26 -12.16 12.07
C HIS A 68 -5.01 -10.83 12.00
N ALA A 69 -5.86 -10.62 10.99
CA ALA A 69 -6.71 -9.43 10.90
C ALA A 69 -7.69 -9.32 12.09
N ASP A 70 -8.28 -10.45 12.50
CA ASP A 70 -9.15 -10.52 13.69
C ASP A 70 -8.40 -10.14 14.98
N VAL A 71 -7.19 -10.67 15.19
CA VAL A 71 -6.33 -10.29 16.33
C VAL A 71 -5.97 -8.79 16.32
N LEU A 72 -5.90 -8.18 15.13
CA LEU A 72 -5.66 -6.74 14.98
C LEU A 72 -6.93 -5.90 15.22
N GLY A 73 -8.09 -6.53 15.41
CA GLY A 73 -9.38 -5.89 15.64
C GLY A 73 -10.03 -5.32 14.37
N GLU A 74 -9.72 -5.90 13.21
CA GLU A 74 -10.26 -5.46 11.93
C GLU A 74 -11.51 -6.26 11.53
N THR A 75 -12.50 -5.57 10.96
CA THR A 75 -13.68 -6.21 10.38
C THR A 75 -13.31 -6.87 9.07
N VAL A 76 -13.55 -8.17 8.93
CA VAL A 76 -13.20 -8.93 7.72
C VAL A 76 -14.44 -9.41 6.96
N THR A 77 -14.45 -9.19 5.66
CA THR A 77 -15.34 -9.81 4.68
C THR A 77 -14.53 -10.73 3.79
N LEU A 78 -15.00 -11.96 3.60
CA LEU A 78 -14.30 -12.92 2.75
C LEU A 78 -14.67 -12.75 1.27
N VAL A 79 -13.69 -12.95 0.40
CA VAL A 79 -13.93 -13.16 -1.03
C VAL A 79 -14.43 -14.59 -1.21
N ASN A 80 -15.60 -14.76 -1.82
CA ASN A 80 -16.17 -16.07 -2.12
C ASN A 80 -15.77 -16.49 -3.54
N ASP A 81 -15.42 -17.75 -3.76
CA ASP A 81 -14.85 -18.30 -5.00
C ASP A 81 -15.69 -18.09 -6.29
N SER A 82 -16.94 -17.64 -6.19
CA SER A 82 -17.89 -17.69 -7.31
C SER A 82 -18.40 -16.35 -7.84
N ARG A 83 -17.85 -15.18 -7.49
CA ARG A 83 -18.02 -13.89 -8.21
C ARG A 83 -17.37 -12.72 -7.45
N LEU A 84 -17.08 -11.65 -8.19
CA LEU A 84 -16.78 -10.30 -7.68
C LEU A 84 -17.98 -9.63 -6.96
N ASN A 85 -18.94 -10.40 -6.43
CA ASN A 85 -20.14 -9.92 -5.73
C ASN A 85 -19.80 -9.03 -4.52
N TRP A 86 -18.62 -9.21 -3.93
CA TRP A 86 -18.17 -8.32 -2.86
C TRP A 86 -17.99 -6.88 -3.33
N LEU A 87 -17.70 -6.65 -4.63
CA LEU A 87 -17.64 -5.31 -5.23
C LEU A 87 -19.04 -4.67 -5.36
N GLU A 88 -20.12 -5.46 -5.42
CA GLU A 88 -21.48 -4.93 -5.61
C GLU A 88 -21.91 -4.03 -4.45
N ASN A 89 -21.45 -4.31 -3.24
CA ASN A 89 -21.84 -3.59 -2.03
C ASN A 89 -20.91 -2.42 -1.67
N LEU A 90 -19.91 -2.11 -2.51
CA LEU A 90 -19.01 -0.99 -2.28
C LEU A 90 -19.61 0.31 -2.80
N SER A 91 -19.42 1.40 -2.06
CA SER A 91 -20.09 2.68 -2.35
C SER A 91 -19.24 3.92 -2.07
N ASP A 92 -17.95 3.78 -1.77
CA ASP A 92 -17.11 4.90 -1.29
C ASP A 92 -15.67 4.75 -1.81
N ALA A 93 -14.70 4.39 -0.97
CA ALA A 93 -13.31 4.24 -1.36
C ALA A 93 -12.75 2.84 -1.14
N ILE A 94 -11.80 2.43 -1.97
CA ILE A 94 -11.10 1.15 -1.88
C ILE A 94 -9.59 1.33 -2.00
N ILE A 95 -8.86 0.68 -1.10
CA ILE A 95 -7.41 0.57 -1.12
C ILE A 95 -7.06 -0.86 -1.51
N PHE A 96 -6.31 -1.01 -2.58
CA PHE A 96 -5.80 -2.27 -3.07
C PHE A 96 -4.36 -2.46 -2.64
N ASP A 97 -4.09 -3.58 -1.98
CA ASP A 97 -2.75 -3.94 -1.52
C ASP A 97 -2.53 -5.45 -1.66
N LEU A 98 -2.17 -5.88 -2.88
CA LEU A 98 -2.03 -7.28 -3.24
C LEU A 98 -0.60 -7.58 -3.73
N PRO A 99 -0.01 -8.73 -3.34
CA PRO A 99 1.40 -9.04 -3.62
C PRO A 99 1.70 -9.30 -5.11
N ASN A 100 0.73 -9.78 -5.87
CA ASN A 100 0.90 -10.16 -7.28
C ASN A 100 0.26 -9.16 -8.25
N GLY A 101 0.03 -7.93 -7.77
CA GLY A 101 -0.77 -6.94 -8.50
C GLY A 101 -2.26 -7.28 -8.49
N LEU A 102 -3.01 -6.46 -9.24
CA LEU A 102 -4.46 -6.50 -9.27
C LEU A 102 -4.99 -7.28 -10.46
N GLY A 103 -6.13 -7.96 -10.28
CA GLY A 103 -6.89 -8.44 -11.41
C GLY A 103 -7.41 -7.26 -12.23
N VAL A 104 -7.32 -7.33 -13.56
CA VAL A 104 -7.83 -6.29 -14.47
C VAL A 104 -9.31 -5.99 -14.18
N ASP A 105 -10.07 -7.03 -13.82
CA ASP A 105 -11.52 -6.93 -13.58
C ASP A 105 -11.86 -6.16 -12.31
N GLU A 106 -11.08 -6.27 -11.23
CA GLU A 106 -11.35 -5.58 -9.96
C GLU A 106 -11.27 -4.05 -10.13
N LEU A 107 -10.24 -3.58 -10.83
CA LEU A 107 -10.05 -2.16 -11.12
C LEU A 107 -11.08 -1.63 -12.13
N ALA A 108 -11.43 -2.43 -13.14
CA ALA A 108 -12.47 -2.05 -14.09
C ALA A 108 -13.83 -1.84 -13.40
N ILE A 109 -14.21 -2.76 -12.51
CA ILE A 109 -15.46 -2.64 -11.75
C ILE A 109 -15.42 -1.48 -10.77
N ALA A 110 -14.29 -1.27 -10.06
CA ALA A 110 -14.14 -0.12 -9.18
C ALA A 110 -14.31 1.21 -9.94
N LYS A 111 -13.79 1.29 -11.17
CA LYS A 111 -13.97 2.43 -12.07
C LYS A 111 -15.42 2.63 -12.49
N GLU A 112 -16.07 1.58 -12.97
CA GLU A 112 -17.47 1.62 -13.41
C GLU A 112 -18.41 2.07 -12.30
N LYS A 113 -18.12 1.67 -11.06
CA LYS A 113 -18.86 2.09 -9.86
C LYS A 113 -18.52 3.49 -9.35
N GLY A 114 -17.50 4.14 -9.93
CA GLY A 114 -17.04 5.45 -9.48
C GLY A 114 -16.43 5.43 -8.07
N LEU A 115 -15.85 4.30 -7.64
CA LEU A 115 -15.14 4.23 -6.36
C LEU A 115 -13.87 5.09 -6.41
N TRP A 116 -13.49 5.65 -5.28
CA TRP A 116 -12.15 6.20 -5.13
C TRP A 116 -11.14 5.08 -4.90
N ALA A 117 -10.39 4.72 -5.95
CA ALA A 117 -9.45 3.62 -5.95
C ALA A 117 -8.02 4.10 -5.71
N ILE A 118 -7.41 3.54 -4.66
CA ILE A 118 -6.01 3.73 -4.31
C ILE A 118 -5.30 2.39 -4.49
N VAL A 119 -4.16 2.39 -5.17
CA VAL A 119 -3.33 1.19 -5.34
C VAL A 119 -2.01 1.37 -4.59
N LEU A 120 -1.71 0.44 -3.69
CA LEU A 120 -0.40 0.30 -3.06
C LEU A 120 0.42 -0.70 -3.88
N ASP A 121 1.49 -0.24 -4.50
CA ASP A 121 2.33 -1.04 -5.37
C ASP A 121 3.78 -1.00 -4.89
N ASP A 122 4.47 -2.13 -4.92
CA ASP A 122 5.89 -2.23 -4.56
C ASP A 122 6.79 -2.61 -5.74
N THR A 123 6.20 -3.09 -6.85
CA THR A 123 6.94 -3.75 -7.93
C THR A 123 6.87 -3.05 -9.28
N ASN A 124 6.38 -1.80 -9.33
CA ASN A 124 6.10 -1.07 -10.58
C ASN A 124 5.18 -1.90 -11.51
N ASN A 125 4.12 -2.49 -10.94
CA ASN A 125 3.14 -3.23 -11.72
C ASN A 125 2.45 -2.30 -12.72
N ASN A 126 2.05 -2.83 -13.88
CA ASN A 126 1.22 -2.10 -14.83
C ASN A 126 -0.19 -1.93 -14.23
N VAL A 127 -0.50 -0.74 -13.73
CA VAL A 127 -1.80 -0.42 -13.13
C VAL A 127 -2.65 0.22 -14.22
N PRO A 128 -3.72 -0.42 -14.72
CA PRO A 128 -4.50 0.11 -15.83
C PRO A 128 -5.35 1.34 -15.46
N TRP A 129 -5.74 1.46 -14.19
CA TRP A 129 -6.52 2.58 -13.68
C TRP A 129 -6.45 2.66 -12.14
N ALA A 130 -6.38 3.87 -11.62
CA ALA A 130 -6.56 4.21 -10.21
C ALA A 130 -6.76 5.73 -10.09
N ASN A 131 -7.32 6.21 -8.98
CA ASN A 131 -7.28 7.62 -8.64
C ASN A 131 -5.92 8.01 -8.06
N VAL A 132 -5.33 7.12 -7.25
CA VAL A 132 -4.02 7.32 -6.64
C VAL A 132 -3.21 6.03 -6.72
N VAL A 133 -1.93 6.14 -7.05
CA VAL A 133 -0.96 5.06 -6.92
C VAL A 133 0.10 5.49 -5.93
N LEU A 134 0.33 4.66 -4.90
CA LEU A 134 1.41 4.84 -3.94
C LEU A 134 2.43 3.73 -4.15
N ASN A 135 3.67 4.12 -4.42
CA ASN A 135 4.81 3.20 -4.43
C ASN A 135 5.95 3.79 -3.63
N SER A 136 6.18 3.23 -2.45
CA SER A 136 7.19 3.73 -1.50
C SER A 136 8.61 3.25 -1.78
N SER A 137 8.81 2.46 -2.84
CA SER A 137 10.13 1.96 -3.24
C SER A 137 11.05 3.11 -3.64
N ILE A 138 12.33 3.01 -3.26
CA ILE A 138 13.38 3.92 -3.74
C ILE A 138 13.60 3.81 -5.26
N LEU A 139 13.16 2.69 -5.85
CA LEU A 139 13.23 2.42 -7.29
C LEU A 139 11.88 2.68 -8.00
N ALA A 140 10.92 3.30 -7.31
CA ALA A 140 9.62 3.62 -7.89
C ALA A 140 9.79 4.53 -9.12
N GLN A 141 9.13 4.18 -10.22
CA GLN A 141 9.12 4.97 -11.45
C GLN A 141 7.68 5.20 -11.89
N SER A 142 7.42 6.28 -12.62
CA SER A 142 6.07 6.57 -13.14
C SER A 142 5.69 5.73 -14.36
N MET A 143 6.65 5.02 -14.97
CA MET A 143 6.41 4.18 -16.15
C MET A 143 5.52 2.99 -15.78
N GLY A 144 4.34 2.89 -16.41
CA GLY A 144 3.38 1.81 -16.17
C GLY A 144 2.20 2.18 -15.27
N TYR A 145 2.16 3.40 -14.73
CA TYR A 145 1.00 3.91 -14.01
C TYR A 145 0.09 4.79 -14.89
N PRO A 146 -1.21 4.92 -14.55
CA PRO A 146 -2.14 5.77 -15.30
C PRO A 146 -1.70 7.23 -15.24
N LYS A 147 -1.81 7.94 -16.36
CA LYS A 147 -1.40 9.36 -16.45
C LYS A 147 -2.30 10.27 -15.64
N GLU A 148 -3.54 9.86 -15.46
CA GLU A 148 -4.58 10.59 -14.74
C GLU A 148 -4.53 10.33 -13.24
N ALA A 149 -3.78 9.31 -12.80
CA ALA A 149 -3.64 8.98 -11.38
C ALA A 149 -2.69 9.97 -10.69
N ARG A 150 -2.99 10.31 -9.44
CA ARG A 150 -2.00 10.94 -8.57
C ARG A 150 -0.94 9.92 -8.18
N LEU A 151 0.33 10.22 -8.50
CA LEU A 151 1.45 9.33 -8.17
C LEU A 151 2.15 9.80 -6.89
N LEU A 152 2.19 8.93 -5.88
CA LEU A 152 2.91 9.11 -4.62
C LEU A 152 4.10 8.15 -4.61
N LEU A 153 5.21 8.58 -5.22
CA LEU A 153 6.39 7.73 -5.48
C LEU A 153 7.55 8.08 -4.57
N GLY A 154 8.24 7.08 -4.04
CA GLY A 154 9.46 7.25 -3.27
C GLY A 154 9.28 7.06 -1.75
N PRO A 155 10.41 6.97 -1.02
CA PRO A 155 10.44 6.61 0.40
C PRO A 155 9.79 7.65 1.32
N GLU A 156 9.53 8.87 0.85
CA GLU A 156 8.81 9.88 1.60
C GLU A 156 7.35 9.50 1.90
N TYR A 157 6.76 8.61 1.09
CA TYR A 157 5.39 8.08 1.21
C TYR A 157 5.32 6.73 1.93
N PHE A 158 6.42 6.27 2.53
CA PHE A 158 6.44 5.02 3.28
C PHE A 158 5.43 5.04 4.44
N ILE A 159 4.65 3.97 4.56
CA ILE A 159 3.66 3.80 5.63
C ILE A 159 4.38 3.31 6.88
N LEU A 160 4.65 4.21 7.81
CA LEU A 160 5.31 3.91 9.09
C LEU A 160 4.34 4.09 10.24
N ASP A 161 4.33 3.14 11.18
CA ASP A 161 3.61 3.27 12.45
C ASP A 161 4.10 4.51 13.22
N GLU A 162 3.18 5.24 13.87
CA GLU A 162 3.45 6.48 14.60
C GLU A 162 4.62 6.34 15.60
N ARG A 163 4.83 5.14 16.15
CA ARG A 163 5.95 4.86 17.06
C ARG A 163 7.32 5.10 16.43
N PHE A 164 7.44 4.93 15.11
CA PHE A 164 8.68 5.19 14.37
C PHE A 164 8.82 6.65 13.90
N GLU A 165 7.75 7.45 13.93
CA GLU A 165 7.84 8.88 13.57
C GLU A 165 8.73 9.68 14.52
N THR A 166 8.77 9.28 15.80
CA THR A 166 9.58 9.93 16.84
C THR A 166 11.01 9.42 16.94
N ALA A 167 11.34 8.31 16.25
CA ALA A 167 12.70 7.81 16.18
C ALA A 167 13.53 8.82 15.40
N ARG A 168 14.14 9.77 16.14
CA ARG A 168 14.93 10.88 15.62
C ARG A 168 15.74 10.44 14.42
N ARG A 169 15.60 11.17 13.30
CA ARG A 169 16.61 11.23 12.24
C ARG A 169 17.93 11.67 12.89
N LYS A 170 18.68 10.75 13.49
CA LYS A 170 20.09 10.98 13.80
C LYS A 170 20.68 11.32 12.44
N LYS A 171 21.07 12.58 12.23
CA LYS A 171 21.86 12.97 11.07
C LYS A 171 23.09 12.08 11.11
N ILE A 172 23.11 11.04 10.29
CA ILE A 172 24.34 10.35 9.98
C ILE A 172 25.17 11.42 9.28
N LYS A 173 26.20 11.95 9.95
CA LYS A 173 27.17 12.82 9.29
C LYS A 173 27.71 12.02 8.10
N ALA A 174 27.59 12.58 6.90
CA ALA A 174 28.06 11.96 5.67
C ALA A 174 29.57 11.65 5.70
N ASP A 175 30.30 12.22 6.66
CA ASP A 175 31.76 12.10 6.80
C ASP A 175 32.27 10.66 7.08
N ASN A 176 31.40 9.68 7.39
CA ASN A 176 31.81 8.31 7.71
C ASN A 176 31.25 7.23 6.76
N LEU A 177 30.58 7.59 5.67
CA LEU A 177 30.12 6.64 4.66
C LEU A 177 31.09 6.68 3.47
N PHE A 178 32.03 5.74 3.49
CA PHE A 178 33.09 5.41 2.51
C PHE A 178 34.48 6.04 2.72
N PRO A 179 35.48 5.18 2.98
CA PRO A 179 36.54 5.02 2.00
C PRO A 179 36.69 3.55 1.61
N LEU A 180 35.83 3.06 0.71
CA LEU A 180 36.19 1.90 -0.11
C LEU A 180 36.94 2.44 -1.33
N GLN A 181 38.22 2.76 -1.13
CA GLN A 181 39.16 2.83 -2.25
C GLN A 181 39.24 1.42 -2.84
N LEU A 182 38.59 1.21 -3.99
CA LEU A 182 38.93 0.13 -4.89
C LEU A 182 40.41 0.33 -5.30
N GLN A 183 41.34 -0.36 -4.66
CA GLN A 183 42.66 -0.58 -5.23
C GLN A 183 42.52 -1.63 -6.34
N VAL A 184 42.23 -1.17 -7.55
CA VAL A 184 42.48 -1.97 -8.76
C VAL A 184 44.00 -1.98 -8.95
N ARG A 185 44.65 -3.05 -8.47
CA ARG A 185 46.03 -3.35 -8.87
C ARG A 185 45.99 -3.82 -10.33
N LEU A 186 46.36 -2.94 -11.24
CA LEU A 186 46.85 -3.33 -12.56
C LEU A 186 48.17 -4.07 -12.36
N HIS A 187 48.14 -5.40 -12.43
CA HIS A 187 49.34 -6.16 -12.77
C HIS A 187 49.52 -6.07 -14.29
N GLN A 188 50.36 -5.13 -14.71
CA GLN A 188 51.19 -5.32 -15.89
C GLN A 188 52.30 -6.27 -15.48
N ASP A 189 52.31 -7.47 -16.03
CA ASP A 189 53.51 -8.28 -16.13
C ASP A 189 53.70 -8.62 -17.62
N HIS A 190 54.81 -8.04 -18.12
CA HIS A 190 55.73 -8.44 -19.19
C HIS A 190 55.27 -9.37 -20.31
#